data_AF-A0A1W9LVL7-F1
#
_entry.id   AF-A0A1W9LVL7-F1
#
_cell.length_a   1.000
_cell.length_b   1.000
_cell.length_c   1.000
_cell.angle_alpha   90.00
_cell.angle_beta   90.00
_cell.angle_gamma   90.00
#
_symmetry.space_group_name_H-M   'P 1'
#
loop_
_entity.id
_entity.type
_entity.pdbx_description
1 polymer ?
#
loop_
_entity_poly.entity_id
_entity_poly.type
_entity_poly.pdbx_seq_one_letter_code
_entity_poly.pdbx_strand_id
1 'polypeptide(L)' 'MKILTINRKHFIRLHKTSSHHAGIIVCSFDSDFIGQAYRIHAAVELHTCLDGQLIRVNRPAKNETYH' A
#
# COMPACT_ATOMS: atom_id res chain seq x y z
N MET A 1 8.90 -10.10 7.92
CA MET A 1 9.55 -8.87 7.40
C MET A 1 8.58 -8.15 6.48
N LYS A 2 8.04 -6.99 6.88
CA LYS A 2 7.03 -6.25 6.08
C LYS A 2 7.73 -5.22 5.21
N ILE A 3 7.38 -5.11 3.93
CA ILE A 3 8.01 -4.19 2.98
C ILE A 3 6.99 -3.15 2.51
N LEU A 4 7.20 -1.89 2.88
CA LEU A 4 6.48 -0.73 2.35
C LEU A 4 7.31 -0.09 1.23
N THR A 5 6.70 0.22 0.09
CA THR A 5 7.45 0.75 -1.05
C THR A 5 6.65 1.71 -1.93
N ILE A 6 7.33 2.78 -2.33
CA ILE A 6 6.91 3.72 -3.38
C ILE A 6 7.20 3.18 -4.80
N ASN A 7 8.01 2.13 -4.93
CA ASN A 7 8.43 1.56 -6.22
C ASN A 7 7.44 0.52 -6.77
N ARG A 8 6.21 0.95 -7.04
CA ARG A 8 5.07 0.07 -7.39
C ARG A 8 5.37 -1.00 -8.44
N LYS A 9 6.07 -0.67 -9.53
CA LYS A 9 6.21 -1.57 -10.70
C LYS A 9 7.08 -2.80 -10.38
N HIS A 10 8.20 -2.60 -9.69
CA HIS A 10 9.15 -3.69 -9.41
C HIS A 10 8.57 -4.68 -8.40
N PHE A 11 7.89 -4.17 -7.38
CA PHE A 11 7.31 -5.00 -6.34
C PHE A 11 6.03 -5.72 -6.78
N ILE A 12 5.23 -5.13 -7.69
CA ILE A 12 4.15 -5.87 -8.37
C ILE A 12 4.72 -7.04 -9.17
N ARG A 13 5.84 -6.84 -9.89
CA ARG A 13 6.50 -7.92 -10.63
C ARG A 13 7.03 -9.00 -9.69
N LEU A 14 7.71 -8.61 -8.60
CA LEU A 14 8.22 -9.53 -7.60
C LEU A 14 7.11 -10.41 -7.02
N HIS A 15 5.99 -9.81 -6.61
CA HIS A 15 4.82 -10.54 -6.10
C HIS A 15 4.27 -11.55 -7.13
N LYS A 16 4.22 -11.19 -8.40
CA LYS A 16 3.78 -12.10 -9.47
C LYS A 16 4.77 -13.26 -9.70
N THR A 17 6.05 -13.03 -9.46
CA THR A 17 7.09 -14.06 -9.59
C THR A 17 7.09 -15.02 -8.40
N SER A 18 6.78 -14.52 -7.20
CA SER A 18 6.63 -15.34 -6.00
C SER A 18 5.67 -14.69 -5.02
N SER A 19 4.66 -15.45 -4.60
CA SER A 19 3.76 -15.09 -3.50
C SER A 19 4.33 -15.47 -2.13
N HIS A 20 5.53 -16.06 -2.06
CA HIS A 20 6.16 -16.40 -0.79
C HIS A 20 6.89 -15.19 -0.19
N HIS A 21 6.14 -14.33 0.50
CA HIS A 21 6.66 -13.15 1.20
C HIS A 21 5.71 -12.76 2.34
N ALA A 22 6.20 -12.03 3.35
CA ALA A 22 5.39 -11.59 4.49
C ALA A 22 4.47 -10.37 4.23
N GLY A 23 4.34 -9.97 2.96
CA GLY A 23 3.40 -8.94 2.49
C GLY A 23 4.08 -7.73 1.88
N ILE A 24 3.45 -7.16 0.86
CA ILE A 24 3.95 -5.99 0.11
C ILE A 24 2.86 -4.92 0.11
N ILE A 25 3.21 -3.72 0.54
CA ILE A 25 2.34 -2.55 0.45
C ILE A 25 2.92 -1.60 -0.59
N VAL A 26 2.13 -1.30 -1.63
CA VAL A 26 2.50 -0.32 -2.66
C VAL A 26 1.60 0.91 -2.56
N CYS A 27 2.23 2.09 -2.50
CA CYS A 27 1.57 3.38 -2.58
C CYS A 27 2.24 4.26 -3.63
N SER A 28 1.52 5.26 -4.14
CA SER A 28 2.12 6.36 -4.91
C SER A 28 2.51 7.48 -3.95
N PHE A 29 3.39 8.37 -4.38
CA PHE A 29 3.71 9.57 -3.62
C PHE A 29 2.44 10.36 -3.28
N ASP A 30 2.30 10.72 -2.03
CA ASP A 30 1.25 11.57 -1.50
C ASP A 30 1.88 12.64 -0.63
N SER A 31 1.55 13.90 -0.89
CA SER A 31 2.05 15.03 -0.11
C SER A 31 1.44 15.07 1.29
N ASP A 32 0.27 14.44 1.46
CA ASP A 32 -0.34 14.20 2.75
C ASP A 32 0.27 12.93 3.38
N PHE A 33 1.44 13.08 4.02
CA PHE A 33 2.16 11.97 4.65
C PHE A 33 1.37 11.33 5.79
N ILE A 34 0.70 12.16 6.60
CA ILE A 34 -0.07 11.71 7.77
C ILE A 34 -1.28 10.90 7.32
N GLY A 35 -2.08 11.43 6.39
CA GLY A 35 -3.20 10.67 5.85
C GLY A 35 -2.73 9.45 5.06
N GLN A 36 -1.56 9.49 4.39
CA GLN A 36 -1.00 8.30 3.75
C GLN A 36 -0.69 7.21 4.79
N ALA A 37 -0.10 7.57 5.93
CA ALA A 37 0.14 6.63 7.02
C ALA A 37 -1.16 6.03 7.58
N TYR A 38 -2.20 6.84 7.79
CA TYR A 38 -3.52 6.36 8.22
C TYR A 38 -4.14 5.40 7.22
N ARG A 39 -4.08 5.71 5.92
CA ARG A 39 -4.60 4.82 4.87
C ARG A 39 -3.85 3.50 4.80
N ILE A 40 -2.54 3.52 4.99
CA ILE A 40 -1.72 2.29 5.09
C ILE A 40 -2.15 1.48 6.31
N HIS A 41 -2.28 2.12 7.47
CA HIS A 41 -2.69 1.45 8.70
C HIS A 41 -4.07 0.80 8.56
N ALA A 42 -5.08 1.54 8.11
CA ALA A 42 -6.42 1.02 7.87
C ALA A 42 -6.41 -0.16 6.87
N ALA A 43 -5.63 -0.06 5.79
CA ALA A 43 -5.51 -1.15 4.83
C ALA A 43 -4.86 -2.41 5.43
N VAL A 44 -3.93 -2.26 6.37
CA VAL A 44 -3.32 -3.38 7.10
C VAL A 44 -4.32 -4.02 8.07
N GLU A 45 -5.11 -3.22 8.79
CA GLU A 45 -6.11 -3.73 9.75
C GLU A 45 -7.21 -4.57 9.09
N LEU A 46 -7.55 -4.28 7.83
CA LEU A 46 -8.52 -5.07 7.06
C LEU A 46 -8.04 -6.49 6.71
N HIS A 47 -6.75 -6.80 6.89
CA HIS A 47 -6.17 -8.08 6.54
C HIS A 47 -5.74 -8.85 7.79
N THR A 48 -6.42 -9.95 8.08
CA THR A 48 -6.09 -10.85 9.20
C THR A 48 -4.71 -11.49 9.04
N CYS A 49 -4.25 -11.66 7.80
CA CYS A 49 -2.91 -12.14 7.47
C CYS A 49 -2.37 -11.41 6.22
N LEU A 50 -1.08 -11.06 6.25
CA LEU A 50 -0.40 -10.33 5.16
C LEU A 50 0.46 -11.25 4.28
N ASP A 51 0.60 -12.53 4.64
CA ASP A 51 1.45 -13.45 3.91
C ASP A 51 0.94 -13.62 2.47
N GLY A 52 1.86 -13.44 1.53
CA GLY A 52 1.59 -13.43 0.11
C GLY A 52 0.67 -12.31 -0.37
N GLN A 53 0.30 -11.32 0.46
CA GLN A 53 -0.60 -10.25 0.06
C GLN A 53 0.14 -9.09 -0.62
N LEU A 54 -0.47 -8.54 -1.66
CA LEU A 54 -0.07 -7.30 -2.30
C LEU A 54 -1.18 -6.25 -2.10
N ILE A 55 -0.97 -5.35 -1.15
CA ILE A 55 -1.94 -4.32 -0.79
C ILE A 55 -1.61 -3.03 -1.54
N ARG A 56 -2.61 -2.48 -2.24
CA ARG A 56 -2.51 -1.21 -2.95
C ARG A 56 -3.20 -0.12 -2.16
N VAL A 57 -2.44 0.89 -1.74
CA VAL A 57 -2.96 2.08 -1.07
C VAL A 57 -2.95 3.24 -2.05
N ASN A 58 -4.14 3.71 -2.42
CA ASN A 58 -4.31 4.78 -3.37
C ASN A 58 -4.39 6.15 -2.68
N ARG A 59 -3.85 7.17 -3.34
CA ARG A 59 -4.05 8.58 -2.94
C ARG A 59 -5.53 8.94 -3.19
N PRO A 60 -6.20 9.66 -2.26
CA PRO A 60 -7.55 10.16 -2.50
C PRO A 60 -7.60 11.05 -3.74
N ALA A 61 -8.71 10.99 -4.49
CA ALA A 61 -8.93 11.90 -5.60
C ALA A 61 -8.95 13.34 -5.08
N LYS A 62 -8.45 14.31 -5.86
CA LYS A 62 -8.45 15.75 -5.50
C LYS A 62 -9.85 16.38 -5.34
N ASN A 63 -10.91 15.58 -5.36
CA ASN A 63 -12.30 16.04 -5.40
C ASN A 63 -13.02 15.70 -4.09
N GLU A 64 -12.48 16.17 -2.97
CA GLU A 64 -13.29 16.46 -1.79
C GLU A 64 -13.05 17.93 -1.47
N THR A 65 -14.04 18.71 -1.85
CA THR A 65 -14.27 20.13 -1.64
C THR A 65 -13.89 20.57 -0.23
N TYR A 66 -12.97 21.53 -0.13
CA TYR A 66 -13.03 22.49 0.97
C TYR A 66 -14.12 23.51 0.61
N HIS A 67 -15.26 23.42 1.27
CA HIS A 67 -16.11 24.58 1.51
C HIS A 67 -15.47 25.45 2.59
#